data_AF-A0AA35WGI3-F1
#
_entry.id   AF-A0AA35WGI3-F1
#
_cell.length_a   1.000
_cell.length_b   1.000
_cell.length_c   1.000
_cell.angle_alpha   90.00
_cell.angle_beta   90.00
_cell.angle_gamma   90.00
#
_symmetry.space_group_name_H-M   'P 1'
#
loop_
_entity.id
_entity.type
_entity.pdbx_description
1 polymer ?
#
loop_
_entity_poly.entity_id
_entity_poly.type
_entity_poly.pdbx_seq_one_letter_code
_entity_poly.pdbx_strand_id
1 'polypeptide(L)'
;MEWLWVVGYFLHARLQFAHRNRVKVSDNLSLIHSVLSTHAQALQDSPWKGLPELTNKDGTECVDSCPVQAWSMATILDVLHDLKQYS
;
A
#
# COMPACT_ATOMS: atom_id res chain seq x y z
N MET A 1 15.61 -5.74 -0.31
CA MET A 1 14.30 -6.38 -0.43
C MET A 1 13.30 -5.52 0.30
N GLU A 2 12.20 -5.21 -0.36
CA GLU A 2 11.15 -4.31 0.12
C GLU A 2 9.83 -5.07 0.04
N TRP A 3 9.25 -5.41 1.20
CA TRP A 3 8.06 -6.28 1.27
C TRP A 3 6.78 -5.46 1.21
N LEU A 4 5.88 -5.79 0.29
CA LEU A 4 4.69 -4.99 0.08
C LEU A 4 3.68 -5.07 1.23
N TRP A 5 3.52 -6.24 1.86
CA TRP A 5 2.58 -6.38 2.99
C TRP A 5 2.92 -5.44 4.17
N VAL A 6 4.20 -5.10 4.36
CA VAL A 6 4.65 -4.16 5.39
C VAL A 6 4.15 -2.74 5.10
N VAL A 7 4.07 -2.36 3.82
CA VAL A 7 3.53 -1.06 3.40
C VAL A 7 2.07 -0.91 3.81
N GLY A 8 1.25 -1.96 3.62
CA GLY A 8 -0.15 -1.93 4.04
C GLY A 8 -0.31 -1.69 5.55
N TYR A 9 0.42 -2.43 6.38
CA TYR A 9 0.41 -2.19 7.84
C TYR A 9 0.94 -0.81 8.23
N PHE A 10 1.97 -0.31 7.55
CA PHE A 10 2.49 1.04 7.77
C PHE A 10 1.44 2.11 7.49
N LEU A 11 0.75 2.03 6.35
CA LEU A 11 -0.30 2.99 5.99
C LEU A 11 -1.49 2.91 6.95
N HIS A 12 -1.90 1.69 7.35
CA HIS A 12 -2.93 1.47 8.36
C HIS A 12 -2.59 2.17 9.67
N ALA A 13 -1.40 1.89 10.23
CA ALA A 13 -0.95 2.52 11.47
C ALA A 13 -0.89 4.04 11.33
N ARG A 14 -0.35 4.53 10.21
CA ARG A 14 -0.23 5.97 9.95
C ARG A 14 -1.59 6.67 9.92
N LEU A 15 -2.60 6.07 9.28
CA LEU A 15 -3.97 6.58 9.25
C LEU A 15 -4.58 6.61 10.66
N GLN A 16 -4.45 5.51 11.40
CA GLN A 16 -4.93 5.39 12.78
C GLN A 16 -4.32 6.46 13.70
N PHE A 17 -2.99 6.65 13.65
CA PHE A 17 -2.30 7.66 14.47
C PHE A 17 -2.65 9.09 14.06
N ALA A 18 -2.76 9.36 12.76
CA ALA A 18 -3.18 10.68 12.27
C ALA A 18 -4.58 11.03 12.77
N HIS A 19 -5.52 10.10 12.71
CA HIS A 19 -6.89 10.29 13.16
C HIS A 19 -6.98 10.44 14.70
N ARG A 20 -6.40 9.50 15.46
CA ARG A 20 -6.45 9.49 16.93
C ARG A 20 -5.82 10.74 17.55
N ASN A 21 -4.69 11.19 17.00
CA ASN A 21 -3.96 12.34 17.55
C ASN A 21 -4.37 13.67 16.91
N ARG A 22 -5.20 13.66 15.85
CA ARG A 22 -5.58 14.83 15.05
C ARG A 22 -4.39 15.62 14.51
N VAL A 23 -3.29 14.94 14.19
CA VAL A 23 -2.06 15.56 13.71
C VAL A 23 -1.98 15.43 12.19
N LYS A 24 -1.96 16.57 11.50
CA LYS A 24 -1.73 16.66 10.05
C LYS A 24 -2.55 15.64 9.24
N VAL A 25 -3.84 15.55 9.53
CA VAL A 25 -4.74 14.53 8.94
C VAL A 25 -4.75 14.65 7.41
N SER A 26 -4.85 15.86 6.87
CA SER A 26 -4.81 16.15 5.43
C SER A 26 -3.51 15.66 4.76
N ASP A 27 -2.36 15.93 5.39
CA ASP A 27 -1.05 15.58 4.82
C ASP A 27 -0.87 14.06 4.81
N ASN A 28 -1.34 13.38 5.87
CA ASN A 28 -1.30 11.92 5.95
C ASN A 28 -2.24 11.29 4.92
N LEU A 29 -3.46 11.79 4.76
CA LEU A 29 -4.38 11.31 3.72
C LEU A 29 -3.79 11.50 2.32
N SER A 30 -3.21 12.67 2.04
CA SER A 30 -2.56 12.96 0.75
C SER A 30 -1.42 11.98 0.44
N LEU A 31 -0.57 11.69 1.44
CA LEU A 31 0.48 10.68 1.31
C LEU A 31 -0.10 9.29 1.04
N ILE A 32 -1.09 8.87 1.83
CA ILE A 32 -1.72 7.54 1.67
C ILE A 32 -2.31 7.41 0.27
N HIS A 33 -3.06 8.42 -0.21
CA HIS A 33 -3.62 8.41 -1.56
C HIS A 33 -2.54 8.35 -2.64
N SER A 34 -1.44 9.09 -2.49
CA SER A 34 -0.31 9.05 -3.42
C SER A 34 0.31 7.65 -3.48
N VAL A 35 0.56 7.03 -2.33
CA VAL A 35 1.11 5.67 -2.25
C VAL A 35 0.14 4.67 -2.88
N LEU A 36 -1.15 4.71 -2.55
CA LEU A 36 -2.15 3.80 -3.12
C LEU A 36 -2.31 3.97 -4.64
N SER A 37 -2.15 5.19 -5.15
CA SER A 37 -2.20 5.47 -6.59
C SER A 37 -1.05 4.78 -7.34
N THR A 38 0.16 4.76 -6.76
CA THR A 38 1.29 4.01 -7.31
C THR A 38 1.00 2.50 -7.39
N HIS A 39 0.38 1.94 -6.36
CA HIS A 39 -0.02 0.52 -6.37
C HIS A 39 -1.15 0.24 -7.37
N ALA A 40 -2.11 1.17 -7.51
CA ALA A 40 -3.14 1.06 -8.53
C ALA A 40 -2.55 1.06 -9.94
N GLN A 41 -1.56 1.90 -10.21
CA GLN A 41 -0.83 1.92 -11.48
C GLN A 41 -0.06 0.60 -11.71
N ALA A 42 0.70 0.13 -10.72
CA ALA A 42 1.42 -1.14 -10.80
C ALA A 42 0.49 -2.33 -11.09
N LEU A 43 -0.72 -2.33 -10.51
CA LEU A 43 -1.74 -3.34 -10.78
C LEU A 43 -2.28 -3.24 -12.22
N GLN A 44 -2.44 -2.03 -12.76
CA GLN A 44 -2.86 -1.82 -14.15
C GLN A 44 -1.79 -2.29 -15.14
N ASP A 45 -0.53 -1.99 -14.88
CA ASP A 45 0.60 -2.32 -15.74
C ASP A 45 0.97 -3.81 -15.69
N SER A 46 0.69 -4.47 -14.56
CA SER A 46 0.94 -5.89 -14.39
C SER A 46 0.06 -6.74 -15.31
N PRO A 47 0.65 -7.71 -16.06
CA PRO A 47 -0.13 -8.63 -16.89
C PRO A 47 -1.04 -9.54 -16.06
N TRP A 48 -0.72 -9.71 -14.77
CA TRP A 48 -1.46 -10.58 -13.85
C TRP A 48 -2.56 -9.85 -13.08
N LYS A 49 -2.67 -8.52 -13.23
CA LYS A 49 -3.60 -7.66 -12.47
C LYS A 49 -3.49 -7.86 -10.96
N GLY A 50 -2.27 -8.06 -10.49
CA GLY A 50 -1.95 -8.20 -9.07
C GLY A 50 -0.67 -7.48 -8.69
N LEU A 51 -0.39 -7.48 -7.39
CA LEU A 51 0.76 -6.82 -6.81
C LEU A 51 1.79 -7.85 -6.32
N PRO A 52 3.09 -7.54 -6.45
CA PRO A 52 4.15 -8.48 -6.10
C PRO A 52 4.26 -8.68 -4.58
N GLU A 53 4.91 -9.78 -4.19
CA GLU A 53 5.27 -10.05 -2.80
C GLU A 53 6.28 -9.01 -2.27
N LEU A 54 7.30 -8.74 -3.08
CA LEU A 54 8.41 -7.89 -2.73
C LEU A 54 9.09 -7.30 -3.96
N THR A 55 9.74 -6.16 -3.77
CA THR A 55 10.63 -5.54 -4.76
C THR A 55 12.08 -5.62 -4.30
N ASN A 56 12.98 -5.44 -5.25
CA ASN A 56 14.36 -5.10 -4.97
C ASN A 56 14.45 -3.66 -4.48
N LYS A 57 15.68 -3.15 -4.32
CA LYS A 57 15.92 -1.80 -3.81
C LYS A 57 15.22 -0.76 -4.69
N ASP A 58 14.64 0.26 -4.06
CA ASP A 58 14.02 1.42 -4.69
C ASP A 58 12.87 1.01 -5.65
N GLY A 59 12.09 -0.02 -5.28
CA GLY A 59 10.95 -0.49 -6.08
C GLY A 59 11.30 -1.24 -7.36
N THR A 60 12.58 -1.58 -7.60
CA THR A 60 12.99 -2.33 -8.79
C THR A 60 12.41 -3.75 -8.80
N GLU A 61 12.12 -4.29 -9.98
CA GLU A 61 11.53 -5.62 -10.13
C GLU A 61 12.43 -6.71 -9.50
N CYS A 62 11.79 -7.66 -8.80
CA CYS A 62 12.44 -8.85 -8.27
C CYS A 62 11.88 -10.08 -9.00
N VAL A 63 12.70 -10.71 -9.84
CA VAL A 63 12.31 -11.89 -10.64
C VAL A 63 11.97 -13.12 -9.81
N ASP A 64 12.52 -13.24 -8.60
CA ASP A 64 12.23 -14.34 -7.68
C ASP A 64 10.96 -14.08 -6.84
N SER A 65 10.35 -12.90 -6.98
CA SER A 65 9.12 -12.54 -6.26
C SER A 65 7.89 -13.15 -6.90
N CYS A 66 6.93 -13.58 -6.07
CA CYS A 66 5.61 -13.90 -6.58
C CYS A 66 4.95 -12.64 -7.16
N PRO A 67 4.54 -12.62 -8.45
CA PRO A 67 4.01 -11.41 -9.10
C PRO A 67 2.58 -11.04 -8.67
N VAL A 68 1.87 -11.98 -8.05
CA VAL A 68 0.54 -11.76 -7.46
C VAL A 68 0.49 -12.44 -6.10
N GLN A 69 0.60 -11.64 -5.05
CA GLN A 69 0.67 -12.17 -3.70
C GLN A 69 -0.54 -11.74 -2.85
N ALA A 70 -1.19 -12.72 -2.22
CA ALA A 70 -2.40 -12.56 -1.41
C ALA A 70 -2.25 -11.68 -0.14
N TRP A 71 -1.25 -11.91 0.73
CA TRP A 71 -0.99 -11.04 1.90
C TRP A 71 -0.67 -9.60 1.51
N SER A 72 -0.02 -9.39 0.36
CA SER A 72 0.37 -8.06 -0.11
C SER A 72 -0.89 -7.30 -0.51
N MET A 73 -1.73 -7.92 -1.35
CA MET A 73 -3.00 -7.32 -1.76
C MET A 73 -3.97 -7.14 -0.60
N ALA A 74 -4.07 -8.11 0.32
CA ALA A 74 -4.95 -8.03 1.48
C ALA A 74 -4.67 -6.79 2.34
N THR A 75 -3.39 -6.55 2.65
CA THR A 75 -3.02 -5.38 3.48
C THR A 75 -3.27 -4.03 2.79
N ILE A 76 -3.21 -3.96 1.45
CA ILE A 76 -3.59 -2.75 0.71
C ILE A 76 -5.11 -2.55 0.72
N LEU A 77 -5.88 -3.63 0.58
CA LEU A 77 -7.34 -3.60 0.70
C LEU A 77 -7.80 -3.17 2.09
N ASP A 78 -7.11 -3.59 3.16
CA ASP A 78 -7.41 -3.17 4.52
C ASP A 78 -7.27 -1.64 4.67
N VAL A 79 -6.21 -1.03 4.12
CA VAL A 79 -6.02 0.43 4.12
C VAL A 79 -7.15 1.14 3.38
N LEU A 80 -7.58 0.61 2.22
CA LEU A 80 -8.72 1.15 1.47
C LEU A 80 -10.03 1.03 2.26
N HIS A 81 -10.21 -0.07 2.99
CA HIS A 81 -11.35 -0.27 3.85
C HIS A 81 -11.38 0.75 5.00
N ASP A 82 -10.25 1.00 5.64
CA ASP A 82 -10.13 2.01 6.69
C ASP A 82 -10.40 3.42 6.16
N LEU A 83 -9.84 3.78 5.01
CA LEU A 83 -10.07 5.10 4.40
C LEU A 83 -11.56 5.38 4.20
N LYS A 84 -12.33 4.36 3.79
CA LYS A 84 -13.79 4.48 3.65
C LYS A 84 -14.52 4.68 4.99
N GLN A 85 -13.94 4.24 6.11
CA GLN A 85 -14.49 4.46 7.45
C GLN A 85 -14.12 5.85 8.00
N TYR A 86 -13.00 6.42 7.56
CA TYR A 86 -12.52 7.73 7.98
C TYR A 86 -12.91 8.90 7.05
N SER A 87 -13.54 8.61 5.90
CA SER A 87 -14.06 9.59 4.94
C SER A 87 -15.42 10.16 5.33
#